data_AF-A0A920FGS1-F1
#
_entry.id   AF-A0A920FGS1-F1
#
_cell.length_a   1.000
_cell.length_b   1.000
_cell.length_c   1.000
_cell.angle_alpha   90.00
_cell.angle_beta   90.00
_cell.angle_gamma   90.00
#
_symmetry.space_group_name_H-M   'P 1'
#
loop_
_entity.id
_entity.type
_entity.pdbx_description
1 polymer ?
#
loop_
_entity_poly.entity_id
_entity_poly.type
_entity_poly.pdbx_seq_one_letter_code
_entity_poly.pdbx_strand_id
1 'polypeptide(L)'
;MIVVGGWVEGLNIILNCQDYNDSSEVVQRIADQRLTLENLLVFASRIQNEDLDNIIAELAPVEELYNSLVVTEDSDFTSEESEDGVVVFGGGSTVSFSEEDFNNLKSIVAEIRASIVDGTL
;
A
#
# COMPACT_ATOMS: atom_id res chain seq x y z
N MET A 1 -10.38 8.50 -11.90
CA MET A 1 -9.20 8.19 -12.73
C MET A 1 -7.89 8.73 -12.18
N ILE A 2 -7.64 10.06 -12.12
CA ILE A 2 -6.32 10.62 -11.71
C ILE A 2 -5.85 10.10 -10.35
N VAL A 3 -6.74 10.00 -9.35
CA VAL A 3 -6.39 9.56 -8.00
C VAL A 3 -5.91 8.11 -7.98
N VAL A 4 -6.65 7.20 -8.63
CA VAL A 4 -6.29 5.77 -8.70
C VAL A 4 -4.98 5.58 -9.48
N GLY A 5 -4.86 6.20 -10.65
CA GLY A 5 -3.62 6.13 -11.44
C GLY A 5 -2.42 6.74 -10.71
N GLY A 6 -2.62 7.84 -9.98
CA GLY A 6 -1.57 8.45 -9.15
C GLY A 6 -1.15 7.56 -7.98
N TRP A 7 -2.10 6.85 -7.36
CA TRP A 7 -1.80 5.88 -6.30
C TRP A 7 -1.00 4.69 -6.85
N VAL A 8 -1.42 4.11 -7.99
CA VAL A 8 -0.69 3.02 -8.66
C VAL A 8 0.74 3.47 -9.03
N GLU A 9 0.90 4.65 -9.62
CA GLU A 9 2.24 5.16 -10.00
C GLU A 9 3.11 5.41 -8.77
N GLY A 10 2.56 6.01 -7.71
CA GLY A 10 3.27 6.24 -6.46
C GLY A 10 3.75 4.94 -5.82
N LEU A 11 2.88 3.93 -5.79
CA LEU A 11 3.21 2.60 -5.28
C LEU A 11 4.28 1.92 -6.15
N ASN A 12 4.16 2.02 -7.48
CA ASN A 12 5.18 1.51 -8.40
C ASN A 12 6.55 2.17 -8.17
N ILE A 13 6.61 3.49 -7.96
CA ILE A 13 7.86 4.20 -7.71
C ILE A 13 8.52 3.67 -6.43
N ILE A 14 7.79 3.62 -5.31
CA ILE A 14 8.37 3.21 -4.02
C ILE A 14 8.82 1.74 -4.02
N LEU A 15 8.10 0.84 -4.71
CA LEU A 15 8.49 -0.57 -4.92
C LEU A 15 9.75 -0.74 -5.78
N ASN A 16 10.13 0.29 -6.53
CA ASN A 16 11.32 0.31 -7.38
C ASN A 16 12.45 1.20 -6.85
N CYS A 17 12.25 1.92 -5.74
CA CYS A 17 13.27 2.76 -5.13
C CYS A 17 14.37 1.97 -4.41
N GLN A 18 14.07 0.75 -3.95
CA GLN A 18 15.02 -0.11 -3.25
C GLN A 18 14.61 -1.58 -3.34
N ASP A 19 15.58 -2.46 -3.09
CA ASP A 19 15.33 -3.89 -2.89
C ASP A 19 14.67 -4.14 -1.52
N TYR A 20 14.11 -5.33 -1.35
CA TYR A 20 13.49 -5.74 -0.10
C TYR A 20 14.50 -5.74 1.06
N ASN A 21 14.05 -5.23 2.21
CA ASN A 21 14.77 -5.28 3.47
C ASN A 21 13.75 -5.26 4.61
N ASP A 22 13.72 -6.30 5.42
CA ASP A 22 12.76 -6.50 6.51
C ASP A 22 12.85 -5.40 7.59
N SER A 23 14.04 -4.80 7.79
CA SER A 23 14.25 -3.70 8.74
C SER A 23 14.04 -2.31 8.12
N SER A 24 13.57 -2.23 6.87
CA SER A 24 13.40 -0.97 6.18
C SER A 24 12.06 -0.31 6.49
N GLU A 25 12.09 0.92 7.00
CA GLU A 25 10.90 1.76 7.15
C GLU A 25 10.13 1.92 5.83
N VAL A 26 10.81 1.95 4.69
CA VAL A 26 10.16 2.03 3.37
C VAL A 26 9.31 0.77 3.07
N VAL A 27 9.76 -0.42 3.49
CA VAL A 27 9.01 -1.67 3.28
C VAL A 27 7.78 -1.67 4.17
N GLN A 28 7.92 -1.23 5.42
CA GLN A 28 6.77 -1.05 6.32
C GLN A 28 5.77 -0.02 5.77
N ARG A 29 6.22 1.12 5.24
CA ARG A 29 5.34 2.12 4.60
C ARG A 29 4.59 1.57 3.38
N ILE A 30 5.17 0.61 2.65
CA ILE A 30 4.52 -0.09 1.54
C ILE A 30 3.43 -1.03 2.07
N ALA A 31 3.70 -1.73 3.17
CA ALA A 31 2.71 -2.57 3.83
C ALA A 31 1.53 -1.73 4.35
N ASP A 32 1.81 -0.56 4.93
CA ASP A 32 0.80 0.40 5.41
C ASP A 32 -0.09 0.97 4.29
N GLN A 33 0.34 0.90 3.02
CA GLN A 33 -0.51 1.33 1.90
C GLN A 33 -1.79 0.51 1.77
N ARG A 34 -1.90 -0.65 2.43
CA ARG A 34 -3.17 -1.37 2.61
C ARG A 34 -4.29 -0.44 3.10
N LEU A 35 -4.06 0.33 4.16
CA LEU A 35 -5.06 1.23 4.72
C LEU A 35 -5.43 2.34 3.72
N THR A 36 -4.48 2.76 2.92
CA THR A 36 -4.72 3.76 1.86
C THR A 36 -5.55 3.17 0.73
N LEU A 37 -5.30 1.93 0.33
CA LEU A 37 -6.10 1.20 -0.65
C LEU A 37 -7.54 1.01 -0.15
N GLU A 38 -7.74 0.54 1.08
CA GLU A 38 -9.07 0.38 1.67
C GLU A 38 -9.87 1.69 1.61
N ASN A 39 -9.25 2.81 1.99
CA ASN A 39 -9.88 4.13 1.89
C ASN A 39 -10.18 4.52 0.43
N LEU A 40 -9.26 4.25 -0.49
CA LEU A 40 -9.43 4.54 -1.92
C LEU A 40 -10.64 3.79 -2.48
N LEU A 41 -10.77 2.50 -2.20
CA LEU A 41 -11.90 1.66 -2.64
C LEU A 41 -13.22 2.16 -2.04
N VAL A 42 -13.25 2.52 -0.76
CA VAL A 42 -14.43 3.10 -0.10
C VAL A 42 -14.84 4.43 -0.74
N PHE A 43 -13.90 5.31 -1.08
CA PHE A 43 -14.24 6.56 -1.75
C PHE A 43 -14.73 6.33 -3.18
N ALA A 44 -14.08 5.43 -3.91
CA ALA A 44 -14.37 5.19 -5.30
C ALA A 44 -15.75 4.52 -5.49
N SER A 45 -16.14 3.60 -4.60
CA SER A 45 -17.48 2.98 -4.57
C SER A 45 -18.66 3.95 -4.39
N ARG A 46 -18.40 5.19 -3.95
CA ARG A 46 -19.44 6.23 -3.81
C ARG A 46 -19.70 7.00 -5.10
N ILE A 47 -18.90 6.77 -6.13
CA ILE A 47 -18.98 7.45 -7.42
C ILE A 47 -19.61 6.48 -8.41
N GLN A 48 -20.74 6.85 -9.02
CA GLN A 48 -21.36 6.03 -10.07
C GLN A 48 -20.70 6.35 -11.42
N ASN A 49 -19.76 5.52 -11.85
CA ASN A 49 -19.05 5.68 -13.11
C ASN A 49 -18.47 4.33 -13.58
N GLU A 50 -18.99 3.79 -14.69
CA GLU A 50 -18.60 2.46 -15.19
C GLU A 50 -17.10 2.36 -15.51
N ASP A 51 -16.49 3.42 -16.06
CA ASP A 51 -15.06 3.44 -16.37
C ASP A 51 -14.21 3.35 -15.09
N LEU A 52 -14.66 3.97 -14.00
CA LEU A 52 -14.01 3.89 -12.70
C LEU A 52 -14.16 2.50 -12.09
N ASP A 53 -15.33 1.86 -12.24
CA ASP A 53 -15.58 0.52 -11.71
C ASP A 53 -14.64 -0.52 -12.34
N ASN A 54 -14.40 -0.44 -13.65
CA ASN A 54 -13.43 -1.29 -14.35
C ASN A 54 -12.01 -1.11 -13.79
N ILE A 55 -11.58 0.14 -13.59
CA ILE A 55 -10.25 0.44 -13.05
C ILE A 55 -10.10 -0.05 -11.60
N ILE A 56 -11.15 0.04 -10.79
CA ILE A 56 -11.14 -0.47 -9.42
C ILE A 56 -11.03 -2.00 -9.41
N ALA A 57 -11.72 -2.69 -10.32
CA ALA A 57 -11.70 -4.15 -10.40
C ALA A 57 -10.28 -4.68 -10.63
N GLU A 58 -9.45 -3.95 -11.38
CA GLU A 58 -8.03 -4.27 -11.59
C GLU A 58 -7.18 -4.21 -10.31
N LEU A 59 -7.65 -3.53 -9.26
CA LEU A 59 -6.94 -3.48 -7.98
C LEU A 59 -7.23 -4.70 -7.08
N ALA A 60 -8.18 -5.56 -7.47
CA ALA A 60 -8.55 -6.73 -6.67
C ALA A 60 -7.35 -7.63 -6.29
N PRO A 61 -6.39 -7.95 -7.19
CA PRO A 61 -5.22 -8.75 -6.82
C PRO A 61 -4.33 -8.06 -5.77
N VAL A 62 -4.26 -6.73 -5.79
CA VAL A 62 -3.51 -5.96 -4.78
C VAL A 62 -4.22 -6.02 -3.43
N GLU A 63 -5.54 -5.86 -3.42
CA GLU A 63 -6.36 -5.99 -2.21
C GLU A 63 -6.25 -7.40 -1.60
N GLU A 64 -6.32 -8.45 -2.44
CA GLU A 64 -6.16 -9.84 -2.00
C GLU A 64 -4.81 -10.09 -1.34
N LEU A 65 -3.72 -9.61 -1.94
CA LEU A 65 -2.37 -9.72 -1.37
C LEU A 65 -2.27 -8.99 -0.03
N TYR A 66 -2.78 -7.76 0.06
CA TYR A 66 -2.75 -7.01 1.32
C TYR A 66 -3.59 -7.68 2.42
N ASN A 67 -4.72 -8.29 2.06
CA ASN A 67 -5.58 -9.02 2.99
C ASN A 67 -4.95 -10.33 3.48
N SER A 68 -4.02 -10.93 2.74
CA SER A 68 -3.30 -12.14 3.18
C SER A 68 -2.15 -11.85 4.15
N LEU A 69 -1.75 -10.59 4.33
CA LEU A 69 -0.65 -10.22 5.21
C LEU A 69 -0.98 -10.42 6.68
N VAL A 70 0.03 -10.82 7.46
CA VAL A 70 -0.09 -11.01 8.90
C VAL A 70 0.06 -9.66 9.60
N VAL A 71 -1.01 -9.19 10.24
CA VAL A 71 -0.99 -7.98 11.06
C VAL A 71 -0.74 -8.38 12.51
N THR A 72 0.33 -7.85 13.10
CA THR A 72 0.64 -8.01 14.52
C THR A 72 0.24 -6.72 15.22
N GLU A 73 -0.70 -6.77 16.16
CA GLU A 73 -1.03 -5.61 16.98
C GLU A 73 -0.03 -5.51 18.13
N ASP A 74 0.77 -4.44 18.17
CA ASP A 74 1.53 -4.11 19.37
C ASP A 74 0.57 -3.45 20.36
N SER A 75 0.32 -4.15 21.47
CA SER A 75 -0.71 -3.79 22.45
C SER A 75 -0.38 -2.56 23.30
N ASP A 76 0.84 -2.06 23.25
CA ASP A 76 1.32 -1.01 24.15
C ASP A 76 1.67 0.27 23.38
N PHE A 77 0.78 1.25 23.48
CA PHE A 77 1.09 2.63 23.12
C PHE A 77 2.13 3.18 24.09
N THR A 78 3.28 3.59 23.57
CA THR A 78 4.38 4.18 24.34
C THR A 78 4.59 5.63 23.92
N SER A 79 5.12 6.44 24.83
CA SER A 79 5.56 7.81 24.51
C SER A 79 6.89 8.06 25.18
N GLU A 80 7.91 8.37 24.39
CA GLU A 80 9.26 8.70 24.85
C GLU A 80 9.62 10.13 24.45
N GLU A 81 10.18 10.92 25.36
CA GLU A 81 10.70 12.25 25.04
C GLU A 81 12.20 12.14 24.77
N SER A 82 12.64 12.57 23.59
CA SER A 82 14.06 12.61 23.25
C SER A 82 14.79 13.66 24.07
N GLU A 83 16.13 13.59 24.13
CA GLU A 83 16.97 14.61 24.79
C GLU A 83 16.76 16.02 24.21
N ASP A 84 16.25 16.14 22.98
CA ASP A 84 15.94 17.39 22.29
C ASP A 84 14.49 17.90 22.54
N GLY A 85 13.72 17.24 23.42
CA GLY A 85 12.35 17.60 23.75
C GLY A 85 11.31 17.19 22.69
N VAL A 86 11.65 16.24 21.81
CA VAL A 86 10.71 15.68 20.82
C VAL A 86 10.00 14.48 21.43
N VAL A 87 8.67 14.52 21.46
CA VAL A 87 7.85 13.39 21.89
C VAL A 87 7.69 12.40 20.73
N VAL A 88 8.22 11.20 20.89
CA VAL A 88 8.08 10.06 20.00
C VAL A 88 6.97 9.17 20.54
N PHE A 89 5.92 8.97 19.73
CA PHE A 89 4.87 8.00 20.04
C PHE A 89 5.25 6.66 19.42
N GLY A 90 5.31 5.63 20.26
CA GLY A 90 5.44 4.23 19.85
C GLY A 90 4.14 3.47 20.06
N GLY A 91 4.03 2.31 19.42
CA GLY A 91 2.81 1.51 19.36
C GLY A 91 2.10 1.65 18.01
N GLY A 92 1.26 0.66 17.71
CA GLY A 92 0.63 0.51 16.39
C GLY A 92 0.57 -0.97 16.00
N SER A 93 -0.04 -1.25 14.86
CA SER A 93 0.03 -2.58 14.25
C SER A 93 1.22 -2.64 13.29
N THR A 94 2.07 -3.64 13.43
CA THR A 94 3.14 -3.93 12.46
C THR A 94 2.61 -4.98 11.47
N VAL A 95 2.70 -4.68 10.19
CA VAL A 95 2.36 -5.63 9.13
C VAL A 95 3.61 -6.43 8.78
N SER A 96 3.57 -7.74 9.01
CA SER A 96 4.62 -8.63 8.51
C SER A 96 4.46 -8.74 6.99
N PHE A 97 5.52 -8.34 6.28
CA PHE A 97 5.53 -8.24 4.83
C PHE A 97 6.77 -8.96 4.32
N SER A 98 6.62 -10.16 3.77
CA SER A 98 7.77 -10.97 3.38
C SER A 98 8.42 -10.47 2.07
N GLU A 99 9.63 -10.94 1.77
CA GLU A 99 10.27 -10.68 0.48
C GLU A 99 9.44 -11.22 -0.69
N GLU A 100 8.78 -12.36 -0.49
CA GLU A 100 7.88 -12.96 -1.49
C GLU A 100 6.68 -12.06 -1.75
N ASP A 101 6.01 -11.58 -0.69
CA ASP A 101 4.86 -10.67 -0.80
C ASP A 101 5.27 -9.34 -1.45
N PHE A 102 6.44 -8.80 -1.08
CA PHE A 102 6.99 -7.58 -1.69
C PHE A 102 7.19 -7.74 -3.20
N ASN A 103 7.82 -8.85 -3.61
CA ASN A 103 8.08 -9.10 -5.03
C ASN A 103 6.79 -9.42 -5.80
N ASN A 104 5.82 -10.10 -5.18
CA ASN A 104 4.52 -10.36 -5.78
C ASN A 104 3.73 -9.05 -5.97
N LEU A 105 3.68 -8.20 -4.95
CA LEU A 105 3.08 -6.87 -5.03
C LEU A 105 3.74 -6.03 -6.14
N LYS A 106 5.07 -6.06 -6.22
CA LYS A 106 5.83 -5.40 -7.28
C LYS A 106 5.43 -5.85 -8.68
N SER A 107 5.23 -7.16 -8.88
CA SER A 107 4.78 -7.71 -10.16
C SER A 107 3.37 -7.23 -10.50
N ILE A 108 2.42 -7.41 -9.59
CA ILE A 108 1.01 -7.04 -9.78
C ILE A 108 0.88 -5.55 -10.11
N VAL A 109 1.55 -4.69 -9.36
CA VAL A 109 1.50 -3.24 -9.57
C VAL A 109 2.12 -2.85 -10.92
N ALA A 110 3.21 -3.51 -11.35
CA ALA A 110 3.82 -3.26 -12.65
C ALA A 110 2.88 -3.64 -13.81
N GLU A 111 2.14 -4.75 -13.68
CA GLU A 111 1.15 -5.20 -14.66
C GLU A 111 -0.02 -4.21 -14.77
N ILE A 112 -0.63 -3.82 -13.65
CA ILE A 112 -1.72 -2.83 -13.62
C ILE A 112 -1.26 -1.51 -14.24
N ARG A 113 -0.06 -1.05 -13.88
CA ARG A 113 0.52 0.17 -14.45
C ARG A 113 0.67 0.08 -15.97
N ALA A 114 1.13 -1.05 -16.49
CA ALA A 114 1.26 -1.25 -17.93
C ALA A 114 -0.11 -1.13 -18.62
N SER A 115 -1.15 -1.77 -18.07
CA SER A 115 -2.51 -1.66 -18.59
C SER A 115 -3.05 -0.22 -18.61
N ILE A 116 -2.77 0.57 -17.56
CA ILE A 116 -3.13 2.00 -17.51
C ILE A 116 -2.40 2.80 -18.60
N VAL A 117 -1.10 2.58 -18.78
CA VAL A 117 -0.27 3.33 -19.74
C VAL A 117 -0.64 2.98 -21.19
N ASP A 118 -0.91 1.70 -21.45
CA ASP A 118 -1.27 1.20 -22.78
C ASP A 118 -2.75 1.48 -23.11
N GLY A 119 -3.54 1.91 -22.13
CA GLY A 119 -4.96 2.26 -22.30
C GLY A 119 -5.82 1.04 -22.61
N THR A 120 -5.49 -0.12 -22.03
CA THR A 120 -6.17 -1.40 -22.26
C THR A 120 -7.18 -1.77 -21.16
N LEU A 121 -7.51 -0.80 -20.30
CA LEU A 121 -8.51 -0.90 -19.22
C LEU A 121 -9.93 -0.59 -19.70
#